data_AF-A0A970H3B4-F1
#
_entry.id   AF-A0A970H3B4-F1
#
_cell.length_a   1.000
_cell.length_b   1.000
_cell.length_c   1.000
_cell.angle_alpha   90.00
_cell.angle_beta   90.00
_cell.angle_gamma   90.00
#
_symmetry.space_group_name_H-M   'P 1'
#
loop_
_entity.id
_entity.type
_entity.pdbx_description
1 polymer ?
#
loop_
_entity_poly.entity_id
_entity_poly.type
_entity_poly.pdbx_seq_one_letter_code
_entity_poly.pdbx_strand_id
1 'polypeptide(L)' 'MEKCFVCSRPATGGLRIFTSFLCWSCEQELLLLSVDDPRYLFFVEKIRQALPEAAESLVP' A
#
# COMPACT_ATOMS: atom_id res chain seq x y z
N MET A 1 7.62 11.12 11.57
CA MET A 1 7.20 9.73 11.84
C MET A 1 5.76 9.62 11.39
N GLU A 2 5.46 8.67 10.49
CA GLU A 2 4.16 8.56 9.84
C GLU A 2 3.56 7.18 10.09
N LYS A 3 2.22 7.10 10.13
CA LYS A 3 1.51 5.85 10.39
C LYS A 3 1.26 5.12 9.08
N CYS A 4 1.68 3.87 9.00
CA CYS A 4 1.47 3.06 7.81
C CYS A 4 -0.02 2.73 7.61
N PHE A 5 -0.57 2.92 6.40
CA PHE A 5 -1.98 2.60 6.11
C PHE A 5 -2.28 1.08 6.09
N VAL A 6 -1.25 0.24 5.94
CA VAL A 6 -1.38 -1.22 5.94
C VAL A 6 -1.32 -1.80 7.34
N CYS A 7 -0.18 -1.64 8.03
CA CYS A 7 0.02 -2.25 9.36
C CYS A 7 -0.38 -1.34 10.53
N SER A 8 -0.78 -0.08 10.27
CA SER A 8 -1.12 0.91 11.31
C SER A 8 0.00 1.22 12.32
N ARG A 9 1.26 0.86 12.01
CA ARG A 9 2.41 1.15 12.88
C ARG A 9 3.09 2.46 12.46
N PRO A 10 3.62 3.24 13.41
CA PRO A 10 4.46 4.38 13.09
C PRO A 10 5.82 3.91 12.54
N ALA A 11 6.29 4.55 11.47
CA ALA A 11 7.62 4.33 10.93
C ALA A 11 8.28 5.67 10.54
N THR A 12 9.61 5.66 10.47
CA THR A 12 10.42 6.82 10.10
C THR A 12 10.69 6.93 8.61
N GLY A 13 10.37 5.90 7.83
CA GLY A 13 10.40 5.98 6.37
C GLY A 13 9.79 4.76 5.67
N GLY A 14 9.76 4.86 4.35
CA GLY A 14 9.07 3.97 3.44
C GLY A 14 8.58 4.73 2.21
N LEU A 15 7.54 4.21 1.56
CA LEU A 15 6.96 4.76 0.34
C LEU A 15 5.76 5.67 0.66
N ARG A 16 5.62 6.78 -0.07
CA ARG A 16 4.43 7.64 0.01
C ARG A 16 3.59 7.50 -1.26
N ILE A 17 2.35 7.05 -1.09
CA ILE A 17 1.39 6.79 -2.17
C ILE A 17 0.30 7.86 -2.06
N PHE A 18 0.34 8.87 -2.93
CA PHE A 18 -0.51 10.06 -2.84
C PHE A 18 -0.45 10.69 -1.44
N THR A 19 -1.54 10.59 -0.68
CA THR A 19 -1.69 11.10 0.69
C THR A 19 -1.46 10.03 1.76
N SER A 20 -1.25 8.77 1.36
CA SER A 20 -1.07 7.62 2.24
C SER A 20 0.40 7.21 2.36
N PHE A 21 0.76 6.59 3.49
CA PHE A 21 2.15 6.18 3.78
C PHE A 21 2.26 4.66 3.99
N LEU A 22 3.21 4.03 3.31
CA LEU A 22 3.57 2.61 3.42
C LEU A 22 4.96 2.50 4.06
N CYS A 23 5.11 1.80 5.18
CA CYS A 23 6.43 1.62 5.78
C CYS A 23 7.28 0.59 4.99
N TRP A 24 8.61 0.65 5.13
CA TRP A 24 9.53 -0.28 4.46
C TRP A 24 9.23 -1.75 4.70
N SER A 25 8.81 -2.13 5.91
CA SER A 25 8.48 -3.53 6.21
C SER A 25 7.34 -4.05 5.33
N CYS A 26 6.29 -3.24 5.17
CA CYS A 26 5.14 -3.59 4.34
C CYS A 26 5.49 -3.53 2.84
N GLU A 27 6.34 -2.61 2.42
CA GLU A 27 6.85 -2.54 1.04
C GLU A 27 7.66 -3.79 0.69
N GLN A 28 8.61 -4.18 1.54
CA GLN A 28 9.42 -5.38 1.33
C GLN A 28 8.56 -6.65 1.33
N GLU A 29 7.57 -6.74 2.21
CA GLU A 29 6.61 -7.84 2.20
C GLU A 29 5.86 -7.90 0.86
N LEU A 30 5.32 -6.77 0.39
CA LEU A 30 4.62 -6.68 -0.89
C LEU A 30 5.49 -7.15 -2.07
N LEU A 31 6.77 -6.76 -2.11
CA LEU A 31 7.70 -7.14 -3.18
C LEU A 31 8.07 -8.63 -3.16
N LEU A 32 7.98 -9.28 -2.00
CA LEU A 32 8.25 -10.70 -1.84
C LEU A 32 7.02 -11.58 -2.10
N LEU A 33 5.82 -11.00 -2.16
CA LEU A 33 4.59 -11.73 -2.46
C LEU A 33 4.50 -12.03 -3.95
N SER A 34 4.18 -13.28 -4.26
CA SER A 34 3.74 -13.66 -5.62
C SER A 34 2.30 -13.22 -5.84
N VAL A 35 1.93 -12.94 -7.10
CA VAL A 35 0.57 -12.53 -7.47
C VAL A 35 -0.50 -13.58 -7.11
N ASP A 36 -0.11 -14.85 -7.04
CA ASP A 36 -0.96 -15.96 -6.62
C ASP A 36 -1.14 -16.05 -5.09
N ASP A 37 -0.37 -15.28 -4.31
CA ASP A 37 -0.48 -15.28 -2.85
C ASP A 37 -1.75 -14.51 -2.42
N PRO A 38 -2.63 -15.10 -1.61
CA PRO A 38 -3.87 -14.45 -1.16
C PRO A 38 -3.61 -13.14 -0.40
N ARG A 39 -2.42 -12.96 0.19
CA ARG A 39 -2.03 -11.71 0.86
C ARG A 39 -1.79 -10.59 -0.13
N TYR A 40 -1.39 -10.89 -1.38
CA TYR A 40 -1.19 -9.87 -2.41
C TYR A 40 -2.47 -9.06 -2.64
N LEU A 41 -3.62 -9.75 -2.69
CA LEU A 41 -4.94 -9.10 -2.83
C LEU A 41 -5.23 -8.12 -1.69
N PHE A 42 -4.86 -8.44 -0.45
CA PHE A 42 -5.04 -7.53 0.68
C PHE A 42 -4.27 -6.22 0.49
N PHE A 43 -3.02 -6.28 0.02
CA PHE A 43 -2.23 -5.09 -0.26
C PHE A 43 -2.80 -4.27 -1.42
N VAL A 44 -3.26 -4.92 -2.49
CA VAL A 44 -3.89 -4.25 -3.63
C VAL A 44 -5.14 -3.48 -3.20
N GLU A 45 -6.01 -4.10 -2.40
CA GLU A 45 -7.23 -3.43 -1.91
C GLU A 45 -6.90 -2.25 -0.99
N LYS A 46 -5.86 -2.36 -0.17
CA LYS A 46 -5.39 -1.25 0.66
C LYS A 46 -4.84 -0.09 -0.19
N ILE A 47 -4.11 -0.39 -1.27
CA ILE A 47 -3.58 0.62 -2.18
C ILE A 47 -4.71 1.28 -2.96
N ARG A 48 -5.71 0.53 -3.44
CA ARG A 48 -6.92 1.10 -4.07
C ARG A 48 -7.61 2.12 -3.19
N GLN A 49 -7.79 1.81 -1.90
CA GLN A 49 -8.38 2.74 -0.92
C GLN A 49 -7.52 4.00 -0.70
N ALA A 50 -6.22 3.94 -1.00
CA ALA A 50 -5.31 5.07 -0.93
C ALA A 50 -5.31 5.93 -2.22
N LEU A 51 -5.89 5.42 -3.32
CA LEU A 51 -6.03 6.17 -4.57
C LEU A 51 -7.18 7.18 -4.45
N PRO A 52 -7.02 8.40 -5.00
CA PRO A 52 -8.12 9.34 -5.11
C PRO A 52 -9.16 8.82 -6.13
N GLU A 53 -10.45 9.15 -5.95
CA GLU A 53 -11.55 8.76 -6.86
C GLU A 53 -11.28 9.11 -8.34
N ALA A 54 -10.48 10.15 -8.59
CA ALA A 54 -10.07 10.54 -9.95
C ALA A 54 -9.15 9.52 -10.65
N ALA A 55 -8.47 8.63 -9.92
CA ALA A 55 -7.55 7.64 -10.48
C ALA A 55 -8.25 6.36 -10.95
N GLU A 56 -9.44 6.03 -10.42
CA GLU A 56 -10.18 4.81 -10.81
C GLU A 56 -10.74 4.90 -12.23
N SER A 57 -10.94 6.12 -12.74
CA SER A 57 -11.35 6.40 -14.14
C SER A 57 -10.22 6.20 -15.18
N LEU A 58 -8.98 5.95 -14.73
CA LEU A 58 -7.83 5.69 -15.61
C LEU A 58 -7.47 4.19 -15.71
N VAL A 59 -8.19 3.30 -15.03
CA VAL A 59 -8.01 1.85 -15.16
C VAL A 59 -8.97 1.34 -16.23
N PRO A 60 -8.49 1.00 -17.44
CA PRO A 60 -9.32 0.51 -18.54
C PRO A 60 -9.95 -0.87 -18.26
#